data_AF-A0A3A5VP61-F1
#
_entry.id   AF-A0A3A5VP61-F1
#
_cell.length_a   1.000
_cell.length_b   1.000
_cell.length_c   1.000
_cell.angle_alpha   90.00
_cell.angle_beta   90.00
_cell.angle_gamma   90.00
#
_symmetry.space_group_name_H-M   'P 1'
#
loop_
_entity.id
_entity.type
_entity.pdbx_description
1 polymer ?
#
loop_
_entity_poly.entity_id
_entity_poly.type
_entity_poly.pdbx_seq_one_letter_code
_entity_poly.pdbx_strand_id
1 'polypeptide(L)'
;MQNPFNALTETSVNRPKTTIAVILVVTIGLASMAQFINFDNSEDAFYPQNDTTELLYEIEDRYQASLDFIRVIDEIEQGDMKTEAAWKQFALIEANLSTDETFLPYHEPLFGGKATSGPAGSALFWLNTQDPVTTQEWRDTLAIHLANVTVADEENFSAALNDLTTAISM
;
A
#
# COMPACT_ATOMS: atom_id res chain seq x y z
N MET A 1 -33.59 44.32 -42.00
CA MET A 1 -32.48 43.37 -41.79
C MET A 1 -33.11 42.02 -41.54
N GLN A 2 -32.85 41.01 -42.39
CA GLN A 2 -33.40 39.67 -42.17
C GLN A 2 -32.75 39.03 -40.94
N ASN A 3 -33.56 38.30 -40.16
CA ASN A 3 -33.08 37.58 -39.00
C ASN A 3 -32.10 36.48 -39.47
N PRO A 4 -30.84 36.46 -38.98
CA PRO A 4 -29.83 35.48 -39.40
C PRO A 4 -30.26 34.03 -39.15
N PHE A 5 -31.09 33.77 -38.13
CA PHE A 5 -31.61 32.43 -37.86
C PHE A 5 -32.62 31.96 -38.91
N ASN A 6 -33.40 32.87 -39.49
CA ASN A 6 -34.34 32.52 -40.56
C ASN A 6 -33.59 32.15 -41.84
N ALA A 7 -32.50 32.86 -42.17
CA ALA A 7 -31.68 32.56 -43.34
C ALA A 7 -30.96 31.19 -43.22
N LEU A 8 -30.46 30.85 -42.02
CA LEU A 8 -29.84 29.54 -41.76
C LEU A 8 -30.88 28.41 -41.81
N THR A 9 -32.09 28.64 -41.30
CA THR A 9 -33.19 27.66 -41.34
C THR A 9 -33.64 27.40 -42.77
N GLU A 10 -33.83 28.47 -43.57
CA GLU A 10 -34.20 28.36 -44.98
C GLU A 10 -33.13 27.62 -45.79
N THR A 11 -31.84 27.91 -45.55
CA THR A 11 -30.72 27.22 -46.20
C THR A 11 -30.66 25.73 -45.83
N SER A 12 -30.93 25.40 -44.56
CA SER A 12 -30.97 24.02 -44.06
C SER A 12 -32.07 23.19 -44.74
N VAL A 13 -33.28 23.76 -44.89
CA VAL A 13 -34.43 23.09 -45.51
C VAL A 13 -34.28 22.97 -47.03
N ASN A 14 -33.78 24.02 -47.70
CA ASN A 14 -33.67 24.04 -49.15
C ASN A 14 -32.51 23.18 -49.68
N ARG A 15 -31.46 22.94 -48.88
CA ARG A 15 -30.28 22.14 -49.27
C ARG A 15 -29.85 21.15 -48.17
N PRO A 16 -30.69 20.16 -47.82
CA PRO A 16 -30.45 19.30 -46.66
C PRO A 16 -29.18 18.45 -46.78
N LYS A 17 -28.87 17.93 -47.99
CA LYS A 17 -27.67 17.12 -48.24
C LYS A 17 -26.38 17.91 -48.02
N THR A 18 -26.33 19.15 -48.51
CA THR A 18 -25.17 20.04 -48.34
C THR A 18 -25.00 20.43 -46.88
N THR A 19 -26.10 20.75 -46.19
CA THR A 19 -26.06 21.11 -44.76
C THR A 19 -25.53 19.98 -43.89
N ILE A 20 -26.00 18.74 -44.10
CA ILE A 20 -25.50 17.56 -43.38
C ILE A 20 -24.01 17.33 -43.67
N ALA A 21 -23.58 17.45 -44.93
CA ALA A 21 -22.18 17.27 -45.30
C ALA A 21 -21.27 18.31 -44.62
N VAL A 22 -21.70 19.58 -44.56
CA VAL A 22 -20.97 20.65 -43.87
C VAL A 22 -20.87 20.37 -42.37
N ILE A 23 -21.98 20.00 -41.72
CA ILE A 23 -21.97 19.66 -40.28
C ILE A 23 -21.02 18.49 -40.03
N LEU A 24 -21.07 17.45 -40.86
CA LEU A 24 -20.22 16.27 -40.71
C LEU A 24 -18.73 16.61 -40.86
N VAL A 25 -18.37 17.44 -41.85
CA VAL A 25 -16.99 17.93 -42.02
C VAL A 25 -16.53 18.75 -40.83
N VAL A 26 -17.39 19.63 -40.30
CA VAL A 26 -17.08 20.44 -39.10
C VAL A 26 -16.91 19.55 -37.88
N THR A 27 -17.80 18.57 -37.66
CA THR A 27 -17.70 17.62 -36.54
C THR A 27 -16.43 16.79 -36.62
N ILE A 28 -16.06 16.27 -37.79
CA ILE A 28 -14.80 15.54 -37.97
C ILE A 28 -13.60 16.48 -37.74
N GLY A 29 -13.66 17.72 -38.22
CA GLY A 29 -12.64 18.74 -37.98
C GLY A 29 -12.42 18.99 -36.49
N LEU A 30 -13.49 19.18 -35.72
CA LEU A 30 -13.44 19.37 -34.27
C LEU A 30 -13.02 18.10 -33.53
N ALA A 31 -13.55 16.93 -33.93
CA ALA A 31 -13.20 15.64 -33.33
C ALA A 31 -11.72 15.29 -33.54
N SER A 32 -11.11 15.74 -34.63
CA SER A 32 -9.67 15.57 -34.88
C SER A 32 -8.81 16.22 -33.78
N MET A 33 -9.36 17.19 -33.04
CA MET A 33 -8.65 17.82 -31.92
C MET A 33 -8.63 16.96 -30.64
N ALA A 34 -9.46 15.91 -30.56
CA ALA A 34 -9.50 15.02 -29.40
C ALA A 34 -8.17 14.30 -29.16
N GLN A 35 -7.38 14.06 -30.22
CA GLN A 35 -6.04 13.45 -30.11
C GLN A 35 -5.02 14.32 -29.37
N PHE A 36 -5.30 15.62 -29.21
CA PHE A 36 -4.45 16.57 -28.50
C PHE A 36 -4.89 16.79 -27.05
N ILE A 37 -5.93 16.08 -26.59
CA ILE A 37 -6.31 16.11 -25.17
C ILE A 37 -5.30 15.27 -24.41
N ASN A 38 -4.45 15.94 -23.63
CA ASN A 38 -3.59 15.29 -22.65
C ASN A 38 -4.34 15.28 -21.31
N PHE A 39 -4.68 14.09 -20.81
CA PHE A 39 -5.23 13.95 -19.48
C PHE A 39 -4.06 13.90 -18.50
N ASP A 40 -3.92 14.96 -17.72
CA ASP A 40 -3.05 14.92 -16.57
C ASP A 40 -3.74 14.12 -15.47
N ASN A 41 -3.22 12.92 -15.21
CA ASN A 41 -3.70 12.01 -14.17
C ASN A 41 -2.76 11.99 -12.96
N SER A 42 -1.82 12.94 -12.88
CA SER A 42 -1.00 13.10 -11.68
C SER A 42 -1.88 13.55 -10.52
N GLU A 43 -1.44 13.23 -9.29
CA GLU A 43 -2.06 13.72 -8.06
C GLU A 43 -2.20 15.24 -8.07
N ASP A 44 -1.21 15.92 -8.64
CA ASP A 44 -1.14 17.38 -8.71
C ASP A 44 -2.19 18.04 -9.61
N ALA A 45 -2.71 17.29 -10.59
CA ALA A 45 -3.74 17.78 -11.49
C ALA A 45 -5.09 18.03 -10.78
N PHE A 46 -5.28 17.43 -9.59
CA PHE A 46 -6.53 17.53 -8.83
C PHE A 46 -6.54 18.69 -7.82
N TYR A 47 -5.39 19.30 -7.53
CA TYR A 47 -5.29 20.39 -6.56
C TYR A 47 -5.35 21.76 -7.24
N PRO A 48 -6.13 22.71 -6.69
CA PRO A 48 -6.18 24.07 -7.22
C PRO A 48 -4.86 24.81 -6.94
N GLN A 49 -4.39 25.63 -7.89
CA GLN A 49 -3.22 26.48 -7.68
C GLN A 49 -3.55 27.62 -6.70
N ASN A 50 -3.20 27.44 -5.43
CA ASN A 50 -3.31 28.44 -4.38
C ASN A 50 -2.16 28.30 -3.35
N ASP A 51 -1.99 29.33 -2.51
CA ASP A 51 -0.92 29.40 -1.50
C ASP A 51 -0.93 28.23 -0.50
N THR A 52 -2.10 27.61 -0.25
CA THR A 52 -2.21 26.46 0.67
C THR A 52 -1.67 25.18 0.01
N THR A 53 -2.00 24.95 -1.25
CA THR A 53 -1.49 23.83 -2.04
C THR A 53 0.01 23.96 -2.29
N GLU A 54 0.51 25.18 -2.55
CA GLU A 54 1.95 25.43 -2.68
C GLU A 54 2.72 25.13 -1.39
N LEU A 55 2.16 25.51 -0.23
CA LEU A 55 2.75 25.20 1.07
C LEU A 55 2.74 23.68 1.34
N LEU A 56 1.70 22.96 0.94
CA LEU A 56 1.64 21.50 1.05
C LEU A 56 2.76 20.85 0.24
N TYR A 57 2.97 21.28 -1.02
CA TYR A 57 4.07 20.77 -1.84
C TYR A 57 5.45 21.12 -1.29
N GLU A 58 5.63 22.33 -0.74
CA GLU A 58 6.89 22.70 -0.09
C GLU A 58 7.17 21.81 1.13
N ILE A 59 6.14 21.46 1.89
CA ILE A 59 6.26 20.56 3.03
C ILE A 59 6.54 19.12 2.56
N GLU A 60 5.86 18.64 1.53
CA GLU A 60 6.08 17.31 0.96
C GLU A 60 7.51 17.16 0.41
N ASP A 61 7.96 18.08 -0.43
CA ASP A 61 9.32 18.09 -1.00
C ASP A 61 10.40 18.18 0.09
N ARG A 62 10.14 18.94 1.17
CA ARG A 62 11.14 19.18 2.22
C ARG A 62 11.16 18.14 3.33
N TYR A 63 10.01 17.59 3.70
CA TYR A 63 9.86 16.79 4.93
C TYR A 63 9.27 15.41 4.72
N GLN A 64 8.63 15.14 3.58
CA GLN A 64 7.94 13.89 3.36
C GLN A 64 8.75 13.02 2.40
N ALA A 65 9.43 12.00 2.94
CA ALA A 65 9.73 10.83 2.12
C ALA A 65 8.39 10.27 1.65
N SER A 66 8.21 10.04 0.35
CA SER A 66 7.02 9.37 -0.19
C SER A 66 7.00 7.94 0.34
N LEU A 67 6.32 7.74 1.47
CA LEU A 67 6.22 6.48 2.17
C LEU A 67 4.87 5.85 1.87
N ASP A 68 4.90 4.77 1.10
CA ASP A 68 3.72 3.94 0.89
C ASP A 68 3.57 2.95 2.04
N PHE A 69 2.39 2.91 2.64
CA PHE A 69 2.07 1.95 3.69
C PHE A 69 1.28 0.78 3.13
N ILE A 70 1.83 -0.42 3.29
CA ILE A 70 1.08 -1.66 3.08
C ILE A 70 0.46 -2.05 4.42
N ARG A 71 -0.87 -2.11 4.45
CA ARG A 71 -1.63 -2.53 5.63
C ARG A 71 -2.39 -3.81 5.34
N VAL A 72 -2.14 -4.83 6.14
CA VAL A 72 -2.96 -6.04 6.19
C VAL A 72 -3.97 -5.89 7.32
N ILE A 73 -5.24 -6.08 7.00
CA ILE A 73 -6.33 -6.09 7.99
C ILE A 73 -6.84 -7.52 8.05
N ASP A 74 -6.77 -8.09 9.24
CA ASP A 74 -7.21 -9.45 9.53
C ASP A 74 -8.38 -9.38 10.53
N GLU A 75 -9.52 -9.94 10.15
CA GLU A 75 -10.72 -9.93 10.97
C GLU A 75 -10.67 -11.10 11.95
N ILE A 76 -10.82 -10.79 13.24
CA ILE A 76 -10.84 -11.77 14.33
C ILE A 76 -12.16 -11.70 15.10
N GLU A 77 -12.58 -12.81 15.67
CA GLU A 77 -13.77 -12.88 16.52
C GLU A 77 -13.47 -12.38 17.95
N GLN A 78 -14.54 -12.10 18.69
CA GLN A 78 -14.43 -11.64 20.06
C GLN A 78 -13.82 -12.74 20.95
N GLY A 79 -12.61 -12.49 21.45
CA GLY A 79 -11.90 -13.41 22.33
C GLY A 79 -10.70 -14.09 21.68
N ASP A 80 -10.54 -13.96 20.36
CA ASP A 80 -9.45 -14.60 19.59
C ASP A 80 -8.07 -14.10 20.01
N MET A 81 -7.96 -12.87 20.51
CA MET A 81 -6.73 -12.33 21.12
C MET A 81 -6.21 -13.14 22.32
N LYS A 82 -7.01 -14.08 22.86
CA LYS A 82 -6.58 -15.00 23.93
C LYS A 82 -6.14 -16.37 23.41
N THR A 83 -6.26 -16.61 22.11
CA THR A 83 -5.95 -17.90 21.48
C THR A 83 -4.57 -17.86 20.86
N GLU A 84 -3.82 -18.95 20.99
CA GLU A 84 -2.52 -19.12 20.33
C GLU A 84 -2.64 -19.01 18.81
N ALA A 85 -3.72 -19.53 18.23
CA ALA A 85 -3.97 -19.55 16.79
C ALA A 85 -3.96 -18.15 16.18
N ALA A 86 -4.61 -17.17 16.82
CA ALA A 86 -4.63 -15.79 16.35
C ALA A 86 -3.23 -15.13 16.40
N TRP A 87 -2.49 -15.33 17.50
CA TRP A 87 -1.13 -14.80 17.62
C TRP A 87 -0.16 -15.43 16.62
N LYS A 88 -0.31 -16.72 16.35
CA LYS A 88 0.45 -17.42 15.31
C LYS A 88 0.14 -16.86 13.92
N GLN A 89 -1.12 -16.57 13.63
CA GLN A 89 -1.53 -15.95 12.37
C GLN A 89 -0.90 -14.56 12.20
N PHE A 90 -0.94 -13.71 13.23
CA PHE A 90 -0.27 -12.41 13.18
C PHE A 90 1.24 -12.52 12.97
N ALA A 91 1.91 -13.44 13.69
CA ALA A 91 3.34 -13.67 13.52
C ALA A 91 3.70 -14.14 12.11
N LEU A 92 2.87 -14.99 11.49
CA LEU A 92 3.06 -15.44 10.11
C LEU A 92 2.86 -14.30 9.10
N ILE A 93 1.84 -13.46 9.28
CA ILE A 93 1.60 -12.30 8.42
C ILE A 93 2.80 -11.33 8.51
N GLU A 94 3.23 -11.00 9.73
CA GLU A 94 4.39 -10.12 9.94
C GLU A 94 5.67 -10.69 9.36
N ALA A 95 5.91 -12.00 9.52
CA ALA A 95 7.05 -12.68 8.94
C ALA A 95 7.02 -12.62 7.41
N ASN A 96 5.89 -12.95 6.79
CA ASN A 96 5.73 -12.90 5.34
C ASN A 96 5.97 -11.48 4.79
N LEU A 97 5.40 -10.45 5.43
CA LEU A 97 5.66 -9.07 5.03
C LEU A 97 7.13 -8.70 5.17
N SER A 98 7.84 -9.24 6.17
CA SER A 98 9.25 -8.93 6.38
C SER A 98 10.19 -9.70 5.45
N THR A 99 9.78 -10.85 4.91
CA THR A 99 10.62 -11.74 4.10
C THR A 99 10.27 -11.75 2.62
N ASP A 100 9.17 -11.13 2.21
CA ASP A 100 8.76 -11.06 0.80
C ASP A 100 9.80 -10.31 -0.05
N GLU A 101 10.33 -11.00 -1.06
CA GLU A 101 11.32 -10.45 -2.00
C GLU A 101 10.81 -9.23 -2.77
N THR A 102 9.48 -9.12 -2.93
CA THR A 102 8.82 -7.99 -3.60
C THR A 102 8.93 -6.71 -2.78
N PHE A 103 8.90 -6.81 -1.45
CA PHE A 103 8.89 -5.65 -0.54
C PHE A 103 10.28 -5.33 0.03
N LEU A 104 11.18 -6.31 0.10
CA LEU A 104 12.55 -6.18 0.60
C LEU A 104 13.31 -4.93 0.11
N PRO A 105 13.29 -4.56 -1.20
CA PRO A 105 13.98 -3.37 -1.69
C PRO A 105 13.40 -2.03 -1.21
N TYR A 106 12.14 -2.04 -0.76
CA TYR A 106 11.37 -0.85 -0.38
C TYR A 106 11.19 -0.71 1.14
N HIS A 107 11.83 -1.59 1.92
CA HIS A 107 11.72 -1.61 3.37
C HIS A 107 12.44 -0.43 4.02
N GLU A 108 11.66 0.45 4.65
CA GLU A 108 12.17 1.57 5.44
C GLU A 108 12.07 1.26 6.95
N PRO A 109 13.15 1.39 7.74
CA PRO A 109 13.20 0.95 9.14
C PRO A 109 12.51 1.92 10.12
N LEU A 110 11.24 2.25 9.87
CA LEU A 110 10.48 3.27 10.59
C LEU A 110 10.08 2.86 12.02
N PHE A 111 9.96 1.55 12.30
CA PHE A 111 9.41 1.04 13.55
C PHE A 111 10.51 0.55 14.49
N GLY A 112 11.35 1.49 14.97
CA GLY A 112 12.44 1.16 15.89
C GLY A 112 13.53 0.30 15.25
N GLY A 113 13.82 0.54 13.96
CA GLY A 113 14.82 -0.21 13.20
C GLY A 113 14.26 -1.39 12.39
N LYS A 114 12.94 -1.57 12.38
CA LYS A 114 12.24 -2.60 11.58
C LYS A 114 11.31 -1.95 10.56
N ALA A 115 11.16 -2.62 9.41
CA ALA A 115 10.30 -2.15 8.33
C ALA A 115 8.83 -2.55 8.49
N THR A 116 8.57 -3.63 9.22
CA THR A 116 7.22 -4.11 9.52
C THR A 116 6.86 -3.86 10.99
N SER A 117 5.59 -3.62 11.24
CA SER A 117 5.03 -3.51 12.59
C SER A 117 3.67 -4.18 12.63
N GLY A 118 3.48 -5.05 13.62
CA GLY A 118 2.19 -5.67 13.89
C GLY A 118 2.04 -6.07 15.36
N PRO A 119 0.90 -6.69 15.70
CA PRO A 119 0.58 -7.07 17.08
C PRO A 119 1.61 -8.01 17.70
N ALA A 120 2.08 -9.03 16.96
CA ALA A 120 2.98 -10.06 17.49
C ALA A 120 4.37 -9.48 17.79
N GLY A 121 4.94 -8.73 16.85
CA GLY A 121 6.21 -8.02 17.05
C GLY A 121 6.13 -6.98 18.18
N SER A 122 5.00 -6.27 18.28
CA SER A 122 4.78 -5.29 19.35
C SER A 122 4.65 -5.94 20.73
N ALA A 123 3.95 -7.07 20.83
CA ALA A 123 3.85 -7.84 22.06
C ALA A 123 5.21 -8.38 22.49
N LEU A 124 6.00 -8.92 21.54
CA LEU A 124 7.36 -9.37 21.80
C LEU A 124 8.26 -8.21 22.26
N PHE A 125 8.19 -7.06 21.59
CA PHE A 125 8.91 -5.86 22.00
C PHE A 125 8.54 -5.42 23.42
N TRP A 126 7.25 -5.39 23.73
CA TRP A 126 6.77 -5.01 25.06
C TRP A 126 7.28 -5.97 26.14
N LEU A 127 7.20 -7.29 25.91
CA LEU A 127 7.73 -8.32 26.81
C LEU A 127 9.23 -8.15 27.05
N ASN A 128 9.98 -7.76 26.01
CA ASN A 128 11.42 -7.52 26.10
C ASN A 128 11.79 -6.25 26.87
N THR A 129 10.93 -5.24 26.85
CA THR A 129 11.27 -3.92 27.37
C THR A 129 10.67 -3.63 28.74
N GLN A 130 9.45 -4.11 29.01
CA GLN A 130 8.68 -3.74 30.21
C GLN A 130 8.76 -4.77 31.34
N ASP A 131 8.91 -6.05 31.03
CA ASP A 131 9.08 -7.10 32.04
C ASP A 131 10.29 -7.99 31.74
N PRO A 132 11.51 -7.43 31.71
CA PRO A 132 12.70 -8.18 31.36
C PRO A 132 13.07 -9.24 32.40
N VAL A 133 12.63 -9.12 33.66
CA VAL A 133 13.06 -10.04 34.73
C VAL A 133 12.23 -11.32 34.71
N THR A 134 10.91 -11.22 34.62
CA THR A 134 10.02 -12.40 34.68
C THR A 134 10.11 -13.23 33.40
N THR A 135 10.37 -12.57 32.27
CA THR A 135 10.42 -13.22 30.96
C THR A 135 11.81 -13.75 30.60
N GLN A 136 12.84 -13.47 31.41
CA GLN A 136 14.22 -13.85 31.09
C GLN A 136 14.40 -15.35 30.88
N GLU A 137 13.81 -16.17 31.76
CA GLU A 137 14.01 -17.63 31.76
C GLU A 137 13.58 -18.29 30.44
N TRP A 138 12.35 -18.04 29.99
CA TRP A 138 11.86 -18.62 28.74
C TRP A 138 12.49 -17.95 27.51
N ARG A 139 12.84 -16.66 27.57
CA ARG A 139 13.51 -15.98 26.46
C ARG A 139 14.92 -16.48 26.21
N ASP A 140 15.73 -16.64 27.26
CA ASP A 140 17.11 -17.12 27.13
C ASP A 140 17.08 -18.55 26.56
N THR A 141 16.14 -19.37 27.03
CA THR A 141 15.87 -20.71 26.51
C THR A 141 15.49 -20.67 25.02
N LEU A 142 14.50 -19.84 24.65
CA LEU A 142 14.05 -19.71 23.26
C LEU A 142 15.15 -19.19 22.34
N ALA A 143 15.94 -18.20 22.79
CA ALA A 143 17.04 -17.62 22.02
C ALA A 143 18.14 -18.66 21.74
N ILE A 144 18.47 -19.51 22.72
CA ILE A 144 19.41 -20.62 22.53
C ILE A 144 18.89 -21.62 21.50
N HIS A 145 17.62 -22.05 21.63
CA HIS A 145 17.05 -23.02 20.69
C HIS A 145 16.90 -22.44 19.28
N LEU A 146 16.54 -21.16 19.15
CA LEU A 146 16.48 -20.48 17.86
C LEU A 146 17.87 -20.38 17.21
N ALA A 147 18.89 -19.99 17.98
CA ALA A 147 20.26 -19.95 17.49
C ALA A 147 20.74 -21.34 17.03
N ASN A 148 20.43 -22.38 17.80
CA ASN A 148 20.76 -23.76 17.43
C ASN A 148 20.09 -24.19 16.12
N VAL A 149 18.82 -23.83 15.89
CA VAL A 149 18.14 -24.11 14.60
C VAL A 149 18.80 -23.37 13.44
N THR A 150 19.22 -22.11 13.64
CA THR A 150 19.87 -21.33 12.56
C THR A 150 21.25 -21.83 12.17
N VAL A 151 21.95 -22.54 13.06
CA VAL A 151 23.31 -23.05 12.84
C VAL A 151 23.32 -24.58 12.63
N ALA A 152 22.18 -25.25 12.75
CA ALA A 152 22.08 -26.70 12.59
C ALA A 152 22.29 -27.14 11.13
N ASP A 153 23.17 -28.11 10.93
CA ASP A 153 23.35 -28.80 9.65
C ASP A 153 22.13 -29.67 9.31
N GLU A 154 21.95 -30.05 8.03
CA GLU A 154 20.80 -30.83 7.53
C GLU A 154 20.51 -32.10 8.35
N GLU A 155 21.53 -32.79 8.86
CA GLU A 155 21.36 -34.00 9.69
C GLU A 155 20.77 -33.69 11.08
N ASN A 156 21.07 -32.52 11.63
CA ASN A 156 20.66 -32.12 12.99
C ASN A 156 19.49 -31.12 12.99
N PHE A 157 19.10 -30.59 11.83
CA PHE A 157 18.03 -29.60 11.70
C PHE A 157 16.70 -30.10 12.26
N SER A 158 16.34 -31.36 11.94
CA SER A 158 15.08 -31.93 12.44
C SER A 158 15.07 -32.11 13.95
N ALA A 159 16.23 -32.40 14.57
CA ALA A 159 16.35 -32.52 16.02
C ALA A 159 16.27 -31.14 16.68
N ALA A 160 17.03 -30.16 16.16
CA ALA A 160 17.01 -28.78 16.64
C ALA A 160 15.61 -28.14 16.53
N LEU A 161 14.88 -28.41 15.45
CA LEU A 161 13.50 -27.93 15.27
C LEU A 161 12.54 -28.53 16.30
N ASN A 162 12.72 -29.80 16.64
CA ASN A 162 11.90 -30.48 17.63
C ASN A 162 12.18 -29.96 19.05
N ASP A 163 13.44 -29.68 19.36
CA ASP A 163 13.85 -29.03 20.61
C ASP A 163 13.25 -27.62 20.73
N LEU A 164 13.29 -26.83 19.64
CA LEU A 164 12.64 -25.52 19.59
C LEU A 164 11.12 -25.63 19.80
N THR A 165 10.48 -26.60 19.16
CA THR A 165 9.03 -26.83 19.30
C THR A 165 8.67 -27.18 20.74
N THR A 166 9.52 -27.97 21.41
CA THR A 166 9.33 -28.32 22.82
C THR A 166 9.48 -27.10 23.73
N ALA A 167 10.47 -26.25 23.47
CA ALA A 167 10.70 -25.01 24.23
C ALA A 167 9.55 -24.00 24.09
N ILE A 168 8.85 -23.97 22.95
CA ILE A 168 7.68 -23.11 22.73
C ILE A 168 6.43 -23.64 23.48
N SER A 169 6.37 -24.94 23.75
CA SER A 169 5.21 -25.60 24.38
C SER A 169 5.22 -25.63 25.92
N MET A 170 6.31 -25.17 26.55
CA MET A 170 6.46 -25.03 28.01
C MET A 170 5.88 -23.71 28.52
#